data_AF-A0A7W0Y6D9-F1
#
_entry.id   AF-A0A7W0Y6D9-F1
#
_cell.length_a   1.000
_cell.length_b   1.000
_cell.length_c   1.000
_cell.angle_alpha   90.00
_cell.angle_beta   90.00
_cell.angle_gamma   90.00
#
_symmetry.space_group_name_H-M   'P 1'
#
loop_
_entity.id
_entity.type
_entity.pdbx_description
1 polymer ?
#
loop_
_entity_poly.entity_id
_entity_poly.type
_entity_poly.pdbx_seq_one_letter_code
_entity_poly.pdbx_strand_id
1 'polypeptide(L)'
;MRSARLVEACYDDARGAYMQEAGSDQHDASTLQLVTLNYLDPQSERGARHVEAVQRSLMTEGGLLRRYTHVDDFGVPSSAFLVCSFWYVEALAAMGRLEPALKELELLRGYANHLGLFSEDVDPATGSQWGNFPQTYSHVGLINAVLRISSKIDYPEFY
;
A
#
# COMPACT_ATOMS: atom_id res chain seq x y z
N MET A 1 -16.17 -21.77 1.96
CA MET A 1 -15.39 -22.10 3.18
C MET A 1 -15.49 -20.94 4.17
N ARG A 2 -15.40 -21.20 5.48
CA ARG A 2 -15.61 -20.20 6.55
C ARG A 2 -14.77 -18.92 6.42
N SER A 3 -13.53 -19.03 5.93
CA SER A 3 -12.61 -17.89 5.75
C SER A 3 -13.11 -16.86 4.75
N ALA A 4 -13.54 -17.27 3.55
CA ALA A 4 -14.07 -16.36 2.53
C ALA A 4 -15.27 -15.55 3.07
N ARG A 5 -16.18 -16.20 3.82
CA ARG A 5 -17.32 -15.50 4.44
C ARG A 5 -16.87 -14.42 5.43
N LEU A 6 -15.79 -14.64 6.17
CA LEU A 6 -15.27 -13.65 7.12
C LEU A 6 -14.63 -12.46 6.39
N VAL A 7 -13.89 -12.72 5.30
CA VAL A 7 -13.31 -11.65 4.48
C VAL A 7 -14.40 -10.83 3.81
N GLU A 8 -15.41 -11.47 3.21
CA GLU A 8 -16.54 -10.76 2.59
C GLU A 8 -17.36 -9.95 3.61
N ALA A 9 -17.38 -10.34 4.89
CA ALA A 9 -18.03 -9.55 5.94
C ALA A 9 -17.31 -8.23 6.27
N CYS A 10 -16.05 -8.06 5.82
CA CYS A 10 -15.31 -6.82 5.94
C CYS A 10 -15.53 -5.87 4.75
N TYR A 11 -16.27 -6.27 3.71
CA TYR A 11 -16.54 -5.41 2.57
C TYR A 11 -17.68 -4.44 2.86
N ASP A 12 -17.46 -3.15 2.60
CA ASP A 12 -18.47 -2.10 2.67
C ASP A 12 -18.81 -1.64 1.25
N ASP A 13 -20.04 -1.94 0.80
CA ASP A 13 -20.56 -1.55 -0.51
C ASP A 13 -20.62 -0.04 -0.73
N ALA A 14 -20.92 0.75 0.31
CA ALA A 14 -21.04 2.20 0.20
C ALA A 14 -19.67 2.86 -0.01
N ARG A 15 -18.61 2.29 0.59
CA ARG A 15 -17.22 2.74 0.44
C ARG A 15 -16.50 2.05 -0.72
N GLY A 16 -17.04 0.92 -1.21
CA GLY A 16 -16.46 0.13 -2.30
C GLY A 16 -15.12 -0.51 -1.93
N ALA A 17 -14.93 -0.88 -0.67
CA ALA A 17 -13.64 -1.33 -0.15
C ALA A 17 -13.79 -2.31 1.03
N TYR A 18 -12.72 -3.06 1.30
CA TYR A 18 -12.59 -3.86 2.50
C TYR A 18 -12.06 -2.99 3.64
N MET A 19 -12.78 -3.01 4.75
CA MET A 19 -12.46 -2.30 5.97
C MET A 19 -11.48 -3.11 6.83
N GLN A 20 -10.92 -2.48 7.85
CA GLN A 20 -10.00 -3.10 8.80
C GLN A 20 -10.58 -4.35 9.48
N GLU A 21 -11.86 -4.32 9.80
CA GLU A 21 -12.60 -5.42 10.42
C GLU A 21 -14.09 -5.36 10.07
N ALA A 22 -14.80 -6.46 10.28
CA ALA A 22 -16.21 -6.56 9.96
C ALA A 22 -17.05 -5.59 10.81
N GLY A 23 -17.86 -4.76 10.14
CA GLY A 23 -18.72 -3.77 10.79
C GLY A 23 -18.03 -2.44 11.15
N SER A 24 -16.72 -2.30 10.89
CA SER A 24 -15.99 -1.04 11.00
C SER A 24 -16.10 -0.21 9.73
N ASP A 25 -15.91 1.10 9.84
CA ASP A 25 -15.80 2.03 8.71
C ASP A 25 -14.36 2.54 8.49
N GLN A 26 -13.40 1.94 9.18
CA GLN A 26 -11.99 2.34 9.15
C GLN A 26 -11.22 1.61 8.06
N HIS A 27 -10.42 2.35 7.30
CA HIS A 27 -9.50 1.80 6.31
C HIS A 27 -8.17 1.37 6.96
N ASP A 28 -7.60 0.27 6.47
CA ASP A 28 -6.24 -0.16 6.81
C ASP A 28 -5.47 -0.51 5.52
N ALA A 29 -4.24 -0.02 5.39
CA ALA A 29 -3.40 -0.21 4.21
C ALA A 29 -3.02 -1.68 3.97
N SER A 30 -3.03 -2.54 4.99
CA SER A 30 -2.79 -3.98 4.85
C SER A 30 -3.83 -4.65 3.94
N THR A 31 -5.02 -4.08 3.80
CA THR A 31 -6.07 -4.58 2.88
C THR A 31 -5.68 -4.46 1.41
N LEU A 32 -4.66 -3.67 1.06
CA LEU A 32 -4.07 -3.66 -0.29
C LEU A 32 -3.51 -5.03 -0.67
N GLN A 33 -3.10 -5.83 0.32
CA GLN A 33 -2.63 -7.20 0.07
C GLN A 33 -3.71 -8.13 -0.48
N LEU A 34 -5.00 -7.79 -0.35
CA LEU A 34 -6.07 -8.54 -1.01
C LEU A 34 -5.90 -8.54 -2.53
N VAL A 35 -5.32 -7.47 -3.10
CA VAL A 35 -4.99 -7.40 -4.53
C VAL A 35 -3.69 -8.15 -4.83
N THR A 36 -2.62 -7.92 -4.07
CA THR A 36 -1.30 -8.51 -4.38
C THR A 36 -1.25 -10.03 -4.14
N LEU A 37 -2.11 -10.55 -3.27
CA LEU A 37 -2.31 -11.98 -3.01
C LEU A 37 -3.40 -12.61 -3.91
N ASN A 38 -3.94 -11.87 -4.87
CA ASN A 38 -5.00 -12.31 -5.80
C ASN A 38 -6.30 -12.80 -5.13
N TYR A 39 -6.62 -12.31 -3.92
CA TYR A 39 -7.96 -12.50 -3.37
C TYR A 39 -8.99 -11.68 -4.17
N LEU A 40 -8.62 -10.43 -4.47
CA LEU A 40 -9.27 -9.61 -5.46
C LEU A 40 -8.54 -9.78 -6.79
N ASP A 41 -9.30 -10.00 -7.85
CA ASP A 41 -8.79 -9.92 -9.20
C ASP A 41 -8.27 -8.48 -9.45
N PRO A 42 -6.97 -8.29 -9.75
CA PRO A 42 -6.40 -6.98 -10.03
C PRO A 42 -7.01 -6.27 -11.25
N GLN A 43 -7.70 -6.98 -12.13
CA GLN A 43 -8.39 -6.41 -13.28
C GLN A 43 -9.88 -6.13 -13.01
N SER A 44 -10.39 -6.47 -11.83
CA SER A 44 -11.78 -6.24 -11.47
C SER A 44 -12.04 -4.78 -11.06
N GLU A 45 -13.24 -4.30 -11.37
CA GLU A 45 -13.73 -3.01 -10.89
C GLU A 45 -13.72 -2.92 -9.35
N ARG A 46 -13.99 -4.05 -8.67
CA ARG A 46 -13.95 -4.15 -7.20
C ARG A 46 -12.55 -3.92 -6.65
N GLY A 47 -11.52 -4.50 -7.29
CA GLY A 47 -10.12 -4.27 -6.93
C GLY A 47 -9.70 -2.82 -7.16
N ALA A 48 -10.07 -2.24 -8.31
CA ALA A 48 -9.78 -0.84 -8.62
C ALA A 48 -10.42 0.13 -7.60
N ARG A 49 -11.72 -0.02 -7.32
CA ARG A 49 -12.44 0.79 -6.34
C ARG A 49 -11.84 0.67 -4.94
N HIS A 50 -11.45 -0.55 -4.55
CA HIS A 50 -10.82 -0.80 -3.25
C HIS A 50 -9.50 -0.05 -3.10
N VAL A 51 -8.58 -0.18 -4.07
CA VAL A 51 -7.28 0.50 -4.02
C VAL A 51 -7.44 2.02 -4.02
N GLU A 52 -8.36 2.56 -4.82
CA GLU A 52 -8.64 3.99 -4.83
C GLU A 52 -9.24 4.50 -3.51
N ALA A 53 -10.12 3.73 -2.87
CA ALA A 53 -10.69 4.10 -1.58
C ALA A 53 -9.62 4.13 -0.48
N VAL A 54 -8.75 3.12 -0.43
CA VAL A 54 -7.61 3.09 0.49
C VAL A 54 -6.66 4.25 0.24
N GLN A 55 -6.32 4.54 -1.02
CA GLN A 55 -5.49 5.70 -1.39
C GLN A 55 -6.13 7.00 -0.89
N ARG A 56 -7.40 7.26 -1.22
CA ARG A 56 -8.09 8.50 -0.82
C ARG A 56 -8.14 8.69 0.69
N SER A 57 -8.27 7.59 1.44
CA SER A 57 -8.40 7.65 2.90
C SER A 57 -7.07 7.77 3.63
N LEU A 58 -6.00 7.15 3.13
CA LEU A 58 -4.76 6.94 3.90
C LEU A 58 -3.54 7.67 3.33
N MET A 59 -3.61 8.13 2.09
CA MET A 59 -2.53 8.88 1.45
C MET A 59 -2.42 10.28 2.06
N THR A 60 -1.22 10.63 2.48
CA THR A 60 -0.87 11.98 2.94
C THR A 60 -0.63 12.92 1.75
N GLU A 61 -0.62 14.23 2.00
CA GLU A 61 -0.31 15.23 0.95
C GLU A 61 1.08 15.01 0.33
N GLY A 62 2.02 14.42 1.06
CA GLY A 62 3.37 14.07 0.61
C GLY A 62 3.46 12.77 -0.21
N GLY A 63 2.34 12.10 -0.52
CA GLY A 63 2.33 10.87 -1.31
C GLY A 63 2.75 9.60 -0.53
N LEU A 64 2.73 9.65 0.80
CA LEU A 64 2.98 8.49 1.65
C LEU A 64 1.69 7.95 2.26
N LEU A 65 1.52 6.63 2.35
CA LEU A 65 0.40 6.02 3.04
C LEU A 65 0.66 5.87 4.54
N ARG A 66 -0.31 6.30 5.34
CA ARG A 66 -0.45 5.83 6.72
C ARG A 66 -1.01 4.42 6.73
N ARG A 67 -0.77 3.66 7.80
CA ARG A 67 -1.43 2.35 7.96
C ARG A 67 -2.93 2.50 8.19
N TYR A 68 -3.31 3.43 9.05
CA TYR A 68 -4.69 3.83 9.38
C TYR A 68 -4.67 5.26 9.94
N THR A 69 -5.84 5.87 10.15
CA THR A 69 -5.96 7.26 10.66
C THR A 69 -6.69 7.39 12.00
N HIS A 70 -7.21 6.29 12.56
CA HIS A 70 -7.85 6.32 13.87
C HIS A 70 -6.80 6.36 15.00
N VAL A 71 -7.24 6.76 16.19
CA VAL A 71 -6.41 6.79 17.40
C VAL A 71 -6.06 5.37 17.80
N ASP A 72 -4.77 5.09 17.98
CA ASP A 72 -4.27 3.85 18.58
C ASP A 72 -3.63 4.10 19.95
N ASP A 73 -2.93 3.10 20.48
CA ASP A 73 -2.23 3.16 21.77
C ASP A 73 -1.16 4.27 21.83
N PHE A 74 -0.73 4.80 20.68
CA PHE A 74 0.29 5.84 20.51
C PHE A 74 -0.29 7.19 20.04
N GLY A 75 -1.61 7.31 19.89
CA GLY A 75 -2.30 8.52 19.47
C GLY A 75 -2.79 8.47 18.03
N VAL A 76 -2.98 9.63 17.40
CA VAL A 76 -3.30 9.69 15.96
C VAL A 76 -1.99 9.52 15.18
N PRO A 77 -1.88 8.54 14.26
CA PRO A 77 -0.67 8.35 13.47
C PRO A 77 -0.30 9.60 12.67
N SER A 78 0.83 10.21 13.02
CA SER A 78 1.38 11.37 12.32
C SER A 78 2.39 10.97 11.24
N SER A 79 3.15 9.89 11.48
CA SER A 79 4.08 9.29 10.53
C SER A 79 3.39 8.39 9.52
N ALA A 80 3.99 8.26 8.35
CA ALA A 80 3.61 7.26 7.36
C ALA A 80 4.52 6.03 7.47
N PHE A 81 3.91 4.84 7.46
CA PHE A 81 4.63 3.59 7.56
C PHE A 81 5.07 3.17 6.14
N LEU A 82 6.38 3.23 5.85
CA LEU A 82 6.93 3.09 4.49
C LEU A 82 6.48 1.82 3.76
N VAL A 83 6.36 0.69 4.46
CA VAL A 83 5.92 -0.57 3.85
C VAL A 83 4.52 -0.47 3.24
N CYS A 84 3.63 0.35 3.82
CA CYS A 84 2.28 0.57 3.29
C CYS A 84 2.30 1.30 1.94
N SER A 85 3.20 2.27 1.78
CA SER A 85 3.42 2.94 0.50
C SER A 85 3.98 1.97 -0.55
N PHE A 86 4.88 1.07 -0.17
CA PHE A 86 5.36 0.04 -1.10
C PHE A 86 4.28 -0.98 -1.48
N TRP A 87 3.37 -1.36 -0.57
CA TRP A 87 2.21 -2.19 -0.93
C TRP A 87 1.28 -1.49 -1.91
N TYR A 88 1.15 -0.16 -1.82
CA TYR A 88 0.39 0.61 -2.81
C TYR A 88 1.04 0.58 -4.20
N VAL A 89 2.36 0.75 -4.28
CA VAL A 89 3.12 0.58 -5.53
C VAL A 89 2.92 -0.83 -6.10
N GLU A 90 3.02 -1.85 -5.25
CA GLU A 90 2.83 -3.24 -5.67
C GLU A 90 1.40 -3.49 -6.18
N ALA A 91 0.38 -2.95 -5.51
CA ALA A 91 -1.01 -3.05 -5.93
C ALA A 91 -1.25 -2.35 -7.28
N LEU A 92 -0.70 -1.14 -7.49
CA LEU A 92 -0.75 -0.45 -8.78
C LEU A 92 -0.13 -1.30 -9.89
N ALA A 93 1.05 -1.86 -9.66
CA ALA A 93 1.73 -2.71 -10.62
C ALA A 93 0.95 -4.02 -10.90
N ALA A 94 0.33 -4.62 -9.88
CA ALA A 94 -0.52 -5.80 -10.03
C ALA A 94 -1.74 -5.52 -10.92
N MET A 95 -2.33 -4.32 -10.81
CA MET A 95 -3.43 -3.87 -11.66
C MET A 95 -2.99 -3.44 -13.07
N GLY A 96 -1.70 -3.48 -13.39
CA GLY A 96 -1.16 -3.03 -14.69
C GLY A 96 -1.00 -1.51 -14.81
N ARG A 97 -1.19 -0.76 -13.71
CA ARG A 97 -1.01 0.69 -13.66
C ARG A 97 0.47 1.05 -13.47
N LEU A 98 1.28 0.80 -14.50
CA LEU A 98 2.75 0.91 -14.40
C LEU A 98 3.26 2.35 -14.26
N GLU A 99 2.72 3.29 -15.04
CA GLU A 99 3.13 4.70 -14.94
C GLU A 99 2.97 5.28 -13.53
N PRO A 100 1.80 5.18 -12.86
CA PRO A 100 1.68 5.65 -11.49
C PRO A 100 2.51 4.81 -10.52
N ALA A 101 2.65 3.49 -10.72
CA ALA A 101 3.50 2.66 -9.86
C ALA A 101 4.97 3.12 -9.89
N LEU A 102 5.51 3.42 -11.08
CA LEU A 102 6.86 3.94 -11.24
C LEU A 102 7.02 5.33 -10.61
N LYS A 103 6.04 6.21 -10.80
CA LYS A 103 6.05 7.54 -10.18
C LYS A 103 6.13 7.46 -8.66
N GLU A 104 5.30 6.64 -8.05
CA GLU A 104 5.29 6.44 -6.60
C GLU A 104 6.57 5.74 -6.11
N LEU A 105 7.09 4.75 -6.86
CA LEU A 105 8.36 4.11 -6.52
C LEU A 105 9.53 5.12 -6.50
N GLU A 106 9.58 6.02 -7.48
CA GLU A 106 10.60 7.08 -7.57
C GLU A 106 10.50 8.07 -6.42
N LEU A 107 9.28 8.46 -6.02
CA LEU A 107 9.05 9.25 -4.82
C LEU A 107 9.59 8.52 -3.58
N LEU A 108 9.23 7.25 -3.39
CA LEU A 108 9.66 6.46 -2.23
C LEU A 108 11.18 6.29 -2.16
N ARG A 109 11.83 6.09 -3.31
CA ARG A 109 13.29 6.01 -3.40
C ARG A 109 13.98 7.27 -2.87
N GLY A 110 13.35 8.43 -3.01
CA GLY A 110 13.85 9.71 -2.49
C GLY A 110 14.00 9.76 -0.97
N TYR A 111 13.30 8.91 -0.22
CA TYR A 111 13.43 8.85 1.25
C TYR A 111 14.59 7.96 1.72
N ALA A 112 15.22 7.18 0.85
CA ALA A 112 16.38 6.37 1.22
C ALA A 112 17.52 7.29 1.68
N ASN A 113 18.29 6.86 2.69
CA ASN A 113 19.49 7.59 3.07
C ASN A 113 20.63 7.37 2.04
N HIS A 114 21.79 7.98 2.28
CA HIS A 114 22.98 7.85 1.42
C HIS A 114 23.51 6.41 1.24
N LEU A 115 23.08 5.45 2.07
CA LEU A 115 23.41 4.03 1.95
C LEU A 115 22.30 3.22 1.25
N GLY A 116 21.22 3.87 0.83
CA GLY A 116 20.04 3.20 0.27
C GLY A 116 19.13 2.56 1.32
N LEU A 117 19.26 2.94 2.60
CA LEU A 117 18.52 2.32 3.70
C LEU A 117 17.26 3.11 4.09
N PHE A 118 16.24 2.35 4.47
CA PHE A 118 14.95 2.83 4.95
C PHE A 118 14.70 2.48 6.42
N SER A 119 14.01 3.37 7.12
CA SER A 119 13.40 3.18 8.42
C SER A 119 12.01 2.57 8.29
N GLU A 120 11.37 2.36 9.44
CA GLU A 120 9.97 1.99 9.52
C GLU A 120 9.06 3.10 9.04
N ASP A 121 9.25 4.29 9.62
CA ASP A 121 8.37 5.42 9.43
C ASP A 121 9.07 6.56 8.72
N VAL A 122 8.30 7.37 8.01
CA VAL A 122 8.72 8.67 7.51
C VAL A 122 7.72 9.71 7.96
N ASP A 123 8.22 10.82 8.48
CA ASP A 123 7.43 12.02 8.73
C ASP A 123 7.04 12.64 7.38
N PRO A 124 5.74 12.68 7.01
CA PRO A 124 5.30 13.19 5.72
C PRO A 124 5.57 14.69 5.52
N ALA A 125 5.70 15.46 6.59
CA ALA A 125 5.91 16.90 6.52
C ALA A 125 7.40 17.25 6.31
N THR A 126 8.30 16.49 6.95
CA THR A 126 9.74 16.79 6.92
C THR A 126 10.56 15.84 6.06
N GLY A 127 10.02 14.66 5.74
CA GLY A 127 10.73 13.55 5.11
C GLY A 127 11.72 12.84 6.03
N SER A 128 11.73 13.15 7.32
CA SER A 128 12.63 12.53 8.29
C SER A 128 12.26 11.06 8.51
N GLN A 129 13.27 10.20 8.56
CA GLN A 129 13.14 8.78 8.86
C GLN A 129 13.07 8.53 10.38
N TRP A 130 12.09 7.75 10.83
CA TRP A 130 11.79 7.46 12.24
C TRP A 130 11.52 5.97 12.51
N GLY A 131 11.53 5.59 13.78
CA GLY A 131 11.24 4.23 14.21
C GLY A 131 12.42 3.29 13.98
N ASN A 132 12.12 2.01 13.76
CA ASN A 132 13.14 0.98 13.56
C ASN A 132 14.03 1.30 12.35
N PHE A 133 15.35 1.16 12.49
CA PHE A 133 16.32 1.44 11.43
C PHE A 133 17.56 0.52 11.50
N PRO A 134 17.99 -0.11 10.39
CA PRO A 134 17.27 -0.23 9.12
C PRO A 134 16.07 -1.18 9.28
N GLN A 135 14.93 -0.85 8.67
CA GLN A 135 13.72 -1.66 8.82
C GLN A 135 13.58 -2.70 7.71
N THR A 136 13.68 -3.97 8.07
CA THR A 136 13.60 -5.09 7.11
C THR A 136 12.32 -5.06 6.27
N TYR A 137 11.16 -4.78 6.87
CA TYR A 137 9.89 -4.76 6.13
C TYR A 137 9.82 -3.67 5.05
N SER A 138 10.38 -2.49 5.29
CA SER A 138 10.44 -1.42 4.28
C SER A 138 11.29 -1.86 3.08
N HIS A 139 12.40 -2.54 3.32
CA HIS A 139 13.25 -3.08 2.25
C HIS A 139 12.59 -4.25 1.50
N VAL A 140 11.86 -5.12 2.20
CA VAL A 140 11.05 -6.18 1.55
C VAL A 140 9.95 -5.56 0.69
N GLY A 141 9.30 -4.50 1.16
CA GLY A 141 8.32 -3.73 0.39
C GLY A 141 8.91 -3.20 -0.91
N LEU A 142 10.08 -2.56 -0.85
CA LEU A 142 10.81 -2.09 -2.04
C LEU A 142 11.10 -3.24 -3.02
N ILE A 143 11.66 -4.35 -2.54
CA ILE A 143 12.01 -5.50 -3.38
C ILE A 143 10.76 -6.04 -4.09
N ASN A 144 9.66 -6.24 -3.37
CA ASN A 144 8.42 -6.75 -3.94
C ASN A 144 7.83 -5.80 -5.00
N ALA A 145 7.81 -4.49 -4.70
CA ALA A 145 7.33 -3.48 -5.63
C ALA A 145 8.14 -3.46 -6.93
N VAL A 146 9.48 -3.47 -6.82
CA VAL A 146 10.40 -3.50 -7.98
C VAL A 146 10.23 -4.78 -8.79
N LEU A 147 10.21 -5.94 -8.13
CA LEU A 147 10.00 -7.22 -8.81
C LEU A 147 8.66 -7.27 -9.54
N ARG A 148 7.59 -6.73 -8.94
CA ARG A 148 6.27 -6.67 -9.57
C ARG A 148 6.28 -5.79 -10.81
N ILE A 149 6.89 -4.60 -10.73
CA ILE A 149 7.01 -3.68 -11.87
C ILE A 149 7.86 -4.30 -12.99
N SER A 150 9.07 -4.80 -12.66
CA SER A 150 9.95 -5.43 -13.65
C SER A 150 9.27 -6.61 -14.33
N SER A 151 8.56 -7.46 -13.57
CA SER A 151 7.80 -8.56 -14.15
C SER A 151 6.74 -8.12 -15.15
N LYS A 152 6.29 -6.87 -15.17
CA LYS A 152 5.31 -6.35 -16.15
C LYS A 152 5.95 -5.64 -17.33
N ILE A 153 7.17 -5.13 -17.17
CA ILE A 153 7.94 -4.47 -18.24
C ILE A 153 8.67 -5.53 -19.09
N ASP A 154 9.17 -6.59 -18.46
CA ASP A 154 10.01 -7.60 -19.09
C ASP A 154 9.23 -8.70 -19.84
N TYR A 155 7.89 -8.59 -19.93
CA TYR A 155 7.13 -9.43 -20.87
C TYR A 155 7.16 -8.78 -22.26
N PRO A 156 7.88 -9.35 -23.24
CA PRO A 156 7.65 -8.99 -24.63
C PRO A 156 6.18 -9.27 -24.97
N GLU A 157 5.43 -8.23 -25.34
CA GLU A 157 4.14 -8.39 -25.97
C GLU A 157 4.38 -9.02 -27.37
N PHE A 158 4.45 -10.34 -27.42
CA PHE A 158 4.35 -11.07 -28.68
C PHE A 158 2.88 -11.09 -29.10
N TYR A 159 2.42 -10.01 -29.72
CA TYR A 159 1.23 -10.01 -30.58
C TYR A 159 1.58 -10.50 -31.99
#